data_AF-A0A382D802-F1
#
_entry.id   AF-A0A382D802-F1
#
_cell.length_a   1.000
_cell.length_b   1.000
_cell.length_c   1.000
_cell.angle_alpha   90.00
_cell.angle_beta   90.00
_cell.angle_gamma   90.00
#
_symmetry.space_group_name_H-M   'P 1'
#
loop_
_entity.id
_entity.type
_entity.pdbx_description
1 polymer ?
#
loop_
_entity_poly.entity_id
_entity_poly.type
_entity_poly.pdbx_seq_one_letter_code
_entity_poly.pdbx_strand_id
1 'polypeptide(L)'
;MKRLIMITTSAYLMMAAANVMALTGDPVAGQQKAQVCGACHGADGNSTMAQNPVLAGQPPGYIAQELARFKSGARVNPIMAGMTQPLS
;
A
#
# COMPACT_ATOMS: atom_id res chain seq x y z
N MET A 1 20.16 45.57 -11.96
CA MET A 1 18.74 45.36 -11.61
C MET A 1 18.01 44.36 -12.53
N LYS A 2 18.18 44.39 -13.86
CA LYS A 2 17.54 43.41 -14.78
C LYS A 2 18.21 42.03 -14.85
N ARG A 3 19.50 41.94 -14.52
CA ARG A 3 20.27 40.66 -14.48
C ARG A 3 20.08 39.86 -13.20
N LEU A 4 19.63 40.51 -12.12
CA LEU A 4 19.41 39.85 -10.83
C LEU A 4 18.08 39.09 -10.78
N ILE A 5 17.10 39.49 -11.61
CA ILE A 5 15.79 38.87 -11.73
C ILE A 5 15.85 37.57 -12.58
N MET A 6 16.86 37.43 -13.47
CA MET A 6 17.04 36.24 -14.31
C MET A 6 17.67 35.05 -13.59
N ILE A 7 18.34 35.26 -12.45
CA ILE A 7 19.03 34.20 -11.70
C ILE A 7 18.08 33.54 -10.69
N THR A 8 17.11 34.28 -10.16
CA THR A 8 16.15 33.75 -9.18
C THR A 8 15.05 32.89 -9.80
N THR A 9 14.74 33.07 -11.09
CA THR A 9 13.76 32.23 -11.81
C THR A 9 14.32 30.84 -12.16
N SER A 10 15.63 30.73 -12.40
CA SER A 10 16.27 29.46 -12.78
C SER A 10 16.38 28.47 -11.61
N ALA A 11 16.55 28.98 -10.38
CA ALA A 11 16.60 28.14 -9.18
C ALA A 11 15.23 27.58 -8.77
N TYR A 12 14.14 28.28 -9.11
CA TYR A 12 12.78 27.84 -8.80
C TYR A 12 12.33 26.64 -9.67
N LEU A 13 12.89 26.53 -10.88
CA LEU A 13 12.52 25.47 -11.84
C LEU A 13 13.10 24.10 -11.47
N MET A 14 14.18 24.04 -10.68
CA MET A 14 14.79 22.77 -10.26
C MET A 14 14.16 22.16 -9.00
N MET A 15 13.40 22.93 -8.20
CA MET A 15 12.80 22.42 -6.96
C MET A 15 11.41 21.78 -7.15
N ALA A 16 10.88 21.78 -8.38
CA ALA A 16 9.53 21.29 -8.69
C ALA A 16 9.47 19.81 -9.13
N ALA A 17 10.59 19.10 -9.19
CA ALA A 17 10.61 17.65 -9.43
C ALA A 17 10.29 16.89 -8.13
N ALA A 18 9.11 17.15 -7.55
CA ALA A 18 8.56 16.28 -6.53
C ALA A 18 8.25 14.93 -7.20
N ASN A 19 9.06 13.94 -6.85
CA ASN A 19 8.90 12.55 -7.25
C ASN A 19 7.52 12.05 -6.81
N VAL A 20 6.53 12.18 -7.70
CA VAL A 20 5.27 11.45 -7.60
C VAL A 20 5.61 10.00 -7.92
N MET A 21 6.12 9.26 -6.94
CA MET A 21 6.02 7.80 -6.99
C MET A 21 4.53 7.48 -7.04
N ALA A 22 4.02 7.29 -8.24
CA ALA A 22 2.67 6.82 -8.47
C ALA A 22 2.51 5.52 -7.68
N LEU A 23 1.60 5.51 -6.70
CA LEU A 23 1.12 4.28 -6.08
C LEU A 23 0.54 3.44 -7.21
N THR A 24 1.24 2.39 -7.63
CA THR A 24 0.76 1.45 -8.64
C THR A 24 -0.31 0.58 -8.01
N GLY A 25 -1.56 1.06 -8.00
CA GLY A 25 -2.71 0.33 -7.47
C GLY A 25 -3.99 1.15 -7.51
N ASP A 26 -5.13 0.46 -7.61
CA ASP A 26 -6.46 1.07 -7.52
C ASP A 26 -7.01 0.89 -6.09
N PRO A 27 -7.09 1.96 -5.28
CA PRO A 27 -7.57 1.87 -3.91
C PRO A 27 -9.07 1.52 -3.82
N VAL A 28 -9.87 1.90 -4.82
CA VAL A 28 -11.31 1.58 -4.85
C VAL A 28 -11.50 0.09 -5.13
N ALA A 29 -10.81 -0.44 -6.13
CA ALA A 29 -10.81 -1.89 -6.39
C ALA A 29 -10.24 -2.68 -5.21
N GLY A 30 -9.18 -2.17 -4.57
CA GLY A 30 -8.60 -2.75 -3.35
C GLY A 30 -9.62 -2.83 -2.21
N GLN A 31 -10.34 -1.73 -1.94
CA GLN A 31 -11.37 -1.67 -0.90
C GLN A 31 -12.52 -2.66 -1.17
N GLN A 32 -12.96 -2.80 -2.42
CA GLN A 32 -13.99 -3.76 -2.80
C GLN A 32 -13.54 -5.21 -2.55
N LYS A 33 -12.31 -5.56 -2.94
CA LYS A 33 -11.74 -6.90 -2.67
C LYS A 33 -11.53 -7.14 -1.17
N ALA A 34 -11.18 -6.11 -0.41
CA ALA A 34 -10.87 -6.21 1.02
C ALA A 34 -12.09 -6.46 1.91
N GLN A 35 -13.33 -6.39 1.40
CA GLN A 35 -14.55 -6.59 2.20
C GLN A 35 -14.53 -7.92 2.98
N VAL A 36 -14.07 -9.00 2.35
CA VAL A 36 -13.97 -10.32 2.99
C VAL A 36 -12.89 -10.36 4.09
N CYS A 37 -11.84 -9.55 3.97
CA CYS A 37 -10.74 -9.48 4.93
C CYS A 37 -11.20 -8.87 6.26
N GLY A 38 -12.18 -7.97 6.20
CA GLY A 38 -12.68 -7.25 7.36
C GLY A 38 -13.33 -8.12 8.43
N ALA A 39 -13.80 -9.32 8.05
CA ALA A 39 -14.37 -10.29 8.99
C ALA A 39 -13.37 -10.73 10.07
N CYS A 40 -12.07 -10.72 9.76
CA CYS A 40 -11.01 -11.10 10.70
C CYS A 40 -10.13 -9.92 11.09
N HIS A 41 -9.82 -9.04 10.13
CA HIS A 41 -8.89 -7.94 10.32
C HIS A 41 -9.56 -6.61 10.74
N GLY A 42 -10.88 -6.59 10.95
CA GLY A 42 -11.64 -5.37 11.21
C GLY A 42 -12.07 -4.68 9.93
N ALA A 43 -13.24 -4.02 9.94
CA ALA A 43 -13.83 -3.39 8.74
C ALA A 43 -12.91 -2.34 8.09
N ASP A 44 -12.03 -1.72 8.89
CA ASP A 44 -11.04 -0.73 8.52
C ASP A 44 -9.59 -1.24 8.64
N GLY A 45 -9.41 -2.54 8.89
CA GLY A 45 -8.11 -3.16 9.12
C GLY A 45 -7.58 -3.05 10.57
N ASN A 46 -8.36 -2.50 11.51
CA ASN A 46 -8.02 -2.44 12.93
C ASN A 46 -8.63 -3.61 13.72
N SER A 47 -8.03 -4.80 13.62
CA SER A 47 -8.52 -5.96 14.39
C SER A 47 -8.36 -5.76 15.90
N THR A 48 -9.35 -6.23 16.67
CA THR A 48 -9.31 -6.30 18.14
C THR A 48 -8.86 -7.66 18.66
N MET A 49 -8.69 -8.64 17.78
CA MET A 49 -8.31 -10.01 18.13
C MET A 49 -6.81 -10.20 17.99
N ALA A 50 -6.14 -10.67 19.04
CA ALA A 50 -4.68 -10.82 19.06
C ALA A 50 -4.13 -11.76 17.95
N GLN A 51 -4.91 -12.77 17.55
CA GLN A 51 -4.53 -13.72 16.50
C GLN A 51 -4.61 -13.14 15.08
N ASN A 52 -5.33 -12.03 14.89
CA ASN A 52 -5.53 -11.40 13.60
C ASN A 52 -4.79 -10.06 13.58
N PRO A 53 -3.68 -9.93 12.84
CA PRO A 53 -2.89 -8.70 12.87
C PRO A 53 -3.68 -7.50 12.33
N VAL A 54 -3.37 -6.32 12.85
CA VAL A 54 -3.81 -5.03 12.30
C VAL A 54 -3.15 -4.81 10.95
N LEU A 55 -3.97 -4.49 9.94
CA LEU A 55 -3.52 -4.16 8.58
C LEU A 55 -3.53 -2.65 8.31
N ALA A 56 -4.33 -1.90 9.08
CA ALA A 56 -4.44 -0.46 8.95
C ALA A 56 -3.06 0.22 9.15
N GLY A 57 -2.74 1.15 8.25
CA GLY A 57 -1.48 1.91 8.31
C GLY A 57 -0.23 1.15 7.85
N GLN A 58 -0.34 -0.12 7.47
CA GLN A 58 0.83 -0.87 7.04
C GLN A 58 1.26 -0.50 5.61
N PRO A 59 2.57 -0.48 5.27
CA PRO A 59 3.02 -0.15 3.93
C PRO A 59 2.38 -1.07 2.89
N PRO A 60 1.88 -0.51 1.78
CA PRO A 60 1.17 -1.29 0.76
C PRO A 60 2.06 -2.38 0.15
N GLY A 61 3.35 -2.10 -0.04
CA GLY A 61 4.32 -3.08 -0.54
C GLY A 61 4.53 -4.26 0.41
N TYR A 62 4.46 -4.02 1.73
CA TYR A 62 4.53 -5.11 2.71
C TYR A 62 3.29 -5.99 2.64
N ILE A 63 2.10 -5.40 2.58
CA ILE A 63 0.85 -6.15 2.44
C ILE A 63 0.87 -7.00 1.16
N ALA A 64 1.25 -6.41 0.03
CA ALA A 64 1.36 -7.12 -1.24
C ALA A 64 2.37 -8.28 -1.17
N GLN A 65 3.55 -8.04 -0.57
CA GLN A 65 4.59 -9.06 -0.42
C GLN A 65 4.12 -10.21 0.48
N GLU A 66 3.46 -9.93 1.60
CA GLU A 66 2.98 -10.96 2.50
C GLU A 66 1.85 -11.79 1.90
N LEU A 67 0.92 -11.16 1.17
CA LEU A 67 -0.10 -11.88 0.41
C LEU A 67 0.54 -12.81 -0.64
N ALA A 68 1.57 -12.35 -1.36
CA ALA A 68 2.31 -13.18 -2.31
C ALA A 68 3.07 -14.33 -1.64
N ARG A 69 3.64 -14.11 -0.44
CA ARG A 69 4.31 -15.15 0.35
C ARG A 69 3.35 -16.21 0.86
N PHE A 70 2.14 -15.83 1.29
CA PHE A 70 1.11 -16.81 1.65
C PHE A 70 0.65 -17.62 0.43
N LYS A 71 0.44 -16.96 -0.72
CA LYS A 71 -0.01 -17.62 -1.95
C LYS A 71 1.01 -18.64 -2.47
N SER A 72 2.30 -18.28 -2.45
CA SER A 72 3.41 -19.14 -2.90
C SER A 72 3.81 -20.22 -1.89
N GLY A 73 3.34 -20.13 -0.64
CA GLY A 73 3.77 -21.01 0.44
C GLY A 73 5.10 -20.62 1.10
N ALA A 74 5.75 -19.53 0.66
CA ALA A 74 6.96 -19.00 1.29
C ALA A 74 6.72 -18.52 2.73
N ARG A 75 5.48 -18.15 3.06
CA ARG A 75 5.02 -17.96 4.43
C ARG A 75 3.86 -18.93 4.70
N VAL A 76 4.05 -19.84 5.65
CA VAL A 76 3.07 -20.89 5.94
C VAL A 76 2.05 -20.40 6.96
N ASN A 77 0.79 -20.33 6.54
CA ASN A 77 -0.36 -20.19 7.41
C ASN A 77 -1.59 -20.78 6.68
N PRO A 78 -2.24 -21.84 7.22
CA PRO A 78 -3.33 -22.52 6.51
C PRO A 78 -4.52 -21.63 6.14
N ILE A 79 -4.86 -20.67 7.01
CA ILE A 79 -5.98 -19.74 6.79
C ILE A 79 -5.63 -18.80 5.63
N MET A 80 -4.48 -18.12 5.73
CA MET A 80 -4.07 -17.16 4.71
C MET A 80 -3.67 -17.82 3.38
N ALA A 81 -3.17 -19.06 3.41
CA ALA A 81 -2.93 -19.84 2.20
C ALA A 81 -4.21 -19.99 1.37
N GLY A 82 -5.33 -20.33 2.02
CA GLY A 82 -6.65 -20.40 1.38
C GLY A 82 -7.15 -19.03 0.91
N MET A 83 -7.04 -18.00 1.77
CA MET A 83 -7.51 -16.64 1.45
C MET A 83 -6.79 -15.99 0.27
N THR A 84 -5.54 -16.37 0.01
CA THR A 84 -4.72 -15.78 -1.07
C THR A 84 -4.76 -16.55 -2.38
N GLN A 85 -5.34 -17.75 -2.42
CA GLN A 85 -5.48 -18.52 -3.67
C GLN A 85 -6.25 -17.79 -4.78
N PRO A 86 -7.37 -17.08 -4.53
CA PRO A 86 -8.12 -16.41 -5.60
C PRO A 86 -7.51 -15.06 -6.03
N LEU A 87 -6.46 -14.57 -5.37
CA LEU A 87 -5.84 -13.29 -5.70
C LEU A 87 -4.93 -13.41 -6.94
N SER A 88 -4.92 -12.38 -7.79
CA SER A 88 -4.12 -12.27 -9.02
C SER A 88 -3.09 -11.17 -8.91
#